data_AF-A0A521SXL9-F1
#
_entry.id   AF-A0A521SXL9-F1
#
_cell.length_a   1.000
_cell.length_b   1.000
_cell.length_c   1.000
_cell.angle_alpha   90.00
_cell.angle_beta   90.00
_cell.angle_gamma   90.00
#
_symmetry.space_group_name_H-M   'P 1'
#
loop_
_entity.id
_entity.type
_entity.pdbx_description
1 polymer ?
#
loop_
_entity_poly.entity_id
_entity_poly.type
_entity_poly.pdbx_seq_one_letter_code
_entity_poly.pdbx_strand_id
1 'polypeptide(L)'
;MAPRSTRLWTAFAALSAIVWLALPAAPRALAQDDDVRGLWVLRSSLTSEKSIRQMVDTAKTAGFNTLLVQVRGRGDAYYRSRVEPRAAELEDDPESFDPLALTLKLAHEQGLRVHAWFNVDLVASATLLPRARNHVVARHPEWLMVPRPLAAKLAAVPADLPAYIGELARWTRAQSEQVEGLYLSPVTAASRQYTTSVVTDLAQQYELDGLHLDYVRYPSDQFDYSVATLAEFRAEMAPFLTAADRQRLDRLAVSVPSAWADALPDEWGRFRRARLTSLVASIRAAARAARPGLMISAAAIPDADEARSARLQDWREWARAGLIDTLCPMIYTTDAEAFRAAVSRVKADAGPAAVWAGIGAFRLTPARTSENLKAVRRAGVSGVLLYSYDSLTAADAPANYFALIRSALVDNIQSASRLR
;
A
#
# COMPACT_ATOMS: atom_id res chain seq x y z
N MET A 1 -68.08 0.45 -70.74
CA MET A 1 -68.50 0.56 -69.32
C MET A 1 -67.31 1.05 -68.51
N ALA A 2 -67.38 2.25 -67.92
CA ALA A 2 -66.45 2.69 -66.87
C ALA A 2 -66.90 2.09 -65.51
N PRO A 3 -66.00 1.93 -64.50
CA PRO A 3 -65.55 3.04 -63.63
C PRO A 3 -64.01 3.01 -63.36
N ARG A 4 -63.32 4.13 -63.04
CA ARG A 4 -63.12 4.77 -61.71
C ARG A 4 -62.74 3.73 -60.61
N SER A 5 -61.73 3.83 -59.75
CA SER A 5 -60.99 4.98 -59.20
C SER A 5 -60.00 4.50 -58.11
N THR A 6 -58.83 5.15 -58.02
CA THR A 6 -58.11 5.62 -56.80
C THR A 6 -57.65 4.70 -55.64
N ARG A 7 -56.46 5.08 -55.11
CA ARG A 7 -55.91 4.93 -53.72
C ARG A 7 -55.18 3.62 -53.42
N LEU A 8 -54.07 3.57 -52.68
CA LEU A 8 -53.24 4.56 -51.97
C LEU A 8 -51.87 3.90 -51.72
N TRP A 9 -50.78 4.64 -51.91
CA TRP A 9 -49.47 4.30 -51.40
C TRP A 9 -49.46 4.49 -49.88
N THR A 10 -49.18 3.44 -49.11
CA THR A 10 -48.79 3.55 -47.71
C THR A 10 -47.31 3.18 -47.59
N ALA A 11 -46.49 4.22 -47.45
CA ALA A 11 -45.11 4.13 -47.04
C ALA A 11 -45.03 3.66 -45.58
N PHE A 12 -44.36 2.54 -45.32
CA PHE A 12 -43.82 2.24 -44.00
C PHE A 12 -42.32 2.57 -44.03
N ALA A 13 -42.00 3.78 -43.59
CA ALA A 13 -40.64 4.15 -43.24
C ALA A 13 -40.30 3.48 -41.91
N ALA A 14 -39.41 2.49 -41.95
CA ALA A 14 -38.81 1.92 -40.75
C ALA A 14 -37.82 2.95 -40.18
N LEU A 15 -38.19 3.61 -39.09
CA LEU A 15 -37.25 4.36 -38.26
C LEU A 15 -36.28 3.36 -37.60
N SER A 16 -35.05 3.28 -38.12
CA SER A 16 -33.94 2.66 -37.41
C SER A 16 -33.50 3.59 -36.29
N ALA A 17 -33.96 3.31 -35.06
CA ALA A 17 -33.39 3.94 -33.88
C ALA A 17 -31.95 3.41 -33.70
N ILE A 18 -30.97 4.25 -34.06
CA ILE A 18 -29.57 4.00 -33.71
C ILE A 18 -29.45 4.24 -32.21
N VAL A 19 -29.53 3.16 -31.43
CA VAL A 19 -29.11 3.15 -30.03
C VAL A 19 -27.60 3.26 -30.04
N TRP A 20 -27.08 4.45 -29.74
CA TRP A 20 -25.69 4.63 -29.34
C TRP A 20 -25.50 3.91 -28.00
N LEU A 21 -25.16 2.62 -28.05
CA LEU A 21 -24.51 1.97 -26.93
C LEU A 21 -23.18 2.71 -26.75
N ALA A 22 -23.10 3.53 -25.71
CA ALA A 22 -21.84 4.07 -25.24
C ALA A 22 -20.93 2.87 -24.92
N LEU A 23 -20.03 2.55 -25.85
CA LEU A 23 -18.94 1.64 -25.59
C LEU A 23 -18.22 2.20 -24.35
N PRO A 24 -18.02 1.40 -23.28
CA PRO A 24 -17.19 1.85 -22.18
C PRO A 24 -15.86 2.26 -22.80
N ALA A 25 -15.43 3.49 -22.49
CA ALA A 25 -14.13 3.98 -22.93
C ALA A 25 -13.11 2.89 -22.60
N ALA A 26 -12.32 2.46 -23.59
CA ALA A 26 -11.23 1.53 -23.37
C ALA A 26 -10.43 2.05 -22.16
N PRO A 27 -10.07 1.19 -21.18
CA PRO A 27 -9.34 1.65 -20.01
C PRO A 27 -8.13 2.41 -20.51
N ARG A 28 -8.10 3.71 -20.23
CA ARG A 28 -6.95 4.54 -20.52
C ARG A 28 -5.82 3.85 -19.78
N ALA A 29 -4.85 3.28 -20.50
CA ALA A 29 -3.60 2.91 -19.89
C ALA A 29 -3.14 4.20 -19.20
N LEU A 30 -3.16 4.22 -17.87
CA LEU A 30 -2.65 5.35 -17.11
C LEU A 30 -1.18 5.40 -17.49
N ALA A 31 -0.85 6.32 -18.38
CA ALA A 31 0.52 6.55 -18.77
C ALA A 31 1.32 6.74 -17.49
N GLN A 32 2.56 6.23 -17.45
CA GLN A 32 3.52 6.73 -16.47
C GLN A 32 3.66 8.23 -16.79
N ASP A 33 2.93 9.06 -16.05
CA ASP A 33 3.05 10.50 -16.16
C ASP A 33 4.44 10.87 -15.64
N ASP A 34 5.24 11.46 -16.51
CA ASP A 34 6.40 12.23 -16.08
C ASP A 34 5.87 13.47 -15.31
N ASP A 35 6.47 13.80 -14.15
CA ASP A 35 6.08 14.90 -13.24
C ASP A 35 4.93 14.58 -12.25
N VAL A 36 5.02 13.45 -11.55
CA VAL A 36 4.11 13.19 -10.42
C VAL A 36 4.46 14.07 -9.22
N ARG A 37 3.45 14.80 -8.73
CA ARG A 37 3.50 15.65 -7.55
C ARG A 37 2.46 15.13 -6.58
N GLY A 38 2.87 14.17 -5.76
CA GLY A 38 1.98 13.45 -4.87
C GLY A 38 2.05 13.90 -3.42
N LEU A 39 0.99 13.61 -2.70
CA LEU A 39 0.84 13.88 -1.27
C LEU A 39 0.30 12.65 -0.57
N TRP A 40 1.00 12.13 0.44
CA TRP A 40 0.45 11.12 1.33
C TRP A 40 -0.56 11.77 2.27
N VAL A 41 -1.73 11.16 2.39
CA VAL A 41 -2.84 11.62 3.22
C VAL A 41 -3.20 10.49 4.19
N LEU A 42 -3.13 10.76 5.49
CA LEU A 42 -3.50 9.79 6.51
C LEU A 42 -5.02 9.65 6.61
N ARG A 43 -5.44 8.50 7.12
CA ARG A 43 -6.85 8.17 7.33
C ARG A 43 -7.58 9.13 8.28
N SER A 44 -6.85 9.84 9.15
CA SER A 44 -7.39 10.92 10.00
C SER A 44 -8.08 12.02 9.20
N SER A 45 -7.64 12.27 7.97
CA SER A 45 -8.27 13.25 7.07
C SER A 45 -9.56 12.74 6.42
N LEU A 46 -9.91 11.46 6.59
CA LEU A 46 -11.09 10.82 6.01
C LEU A 46 -12.28 10.73 6.98
N THR A 47 -12.18 11.37 8.15
CA THR A 47 -13.14 11.24 9.25
C THR A 47 -14.38 12.14 9.12
N SER A 48 -14.42 13.05 8.13
CA SER A 48 -15.63 13.85 7.85
C SER A 48 -15.61 14.44 6.44
N GLU A 49 -16.80 14.72 5.91
CA GLU A 49 -16.93 15.41 4.61
C GLU A 49 -16.17 16.75 4.57
N LYS A 50 -16.23 17.53 5.66
CA LYS A 50 -15.51 18.81 5.75
C LYS A 50 -14.00 18.62 5.62
N SER A 51 -13.44 17.65 6.34
CA SER A 51 -12.00 17.35 6.30
C SER A 51 -11.55 16.90 4.92
N ILE A 52 -12.33 16.02 4.28
CA ILE A 52 -12.05 15.52 2.92
C ILE A 52 -12.05 16.65 1.90
N ARG A 53 -13.07 17.53 1.92
CA ARG A 53 -13.13 18.70 1.03
C ARG A 53 -11.92 19.61 1.21
N GLN A 54 -11.61 19.95 2.47
CA GLN A 54 -10.45 20.79 2.78
C GLN A 54 -9.14 20.17 2.28
N MET A 55 -8.96 18.87 2.45
CA MET A 55 -7.77 18.15 1.99
C MET A 55 -7.62 18.20 0.46
N VAL A 56 -8.70 17.91 -0.28
CA VAL A 56 -8.69 17.95 -1.75
C VAL A 56 -8.42 19.37 -2.27
N ASP A 57 -9.12 20.37 -1.74
CA ASP A 57 -8.96 21.78 -2.14
C ASP A 57 -7.55 22.30 -1.84
N THR A 58 -7.00 21.94 -0.68
CA THR A 58 -5.63 22.30 -0.29
C THR A 58 -4.62 21.68 -1.24
N ALA A 59 -4.76 20.38 -1.54
CA ALA A 59 -3.85 19.67 -2.43
C ALA A 59 -3.87 20.27 -3.84
N LYS A 60 -5.06 20.54 -4.39
CA LYS A 60 -5.19 21.19 -5.70
C LYS A 60 -4.57 22.57 -5.71
N THR A 61 -4.88 23.40 -4.71
CA THR A 61 -4.38 24.78 -4.60
C THR A 61 -2.86 24.81 -4.46
N ALA A 62 -2.28 23.86 -3.73
CA ALA A 62 -0.84 23.73 -3.55
C ALA A 62 -0.12 23.27 -4.85
N GLY A 63 -0.84 22.71 -5.82
CA GLY A 63 -0.29 22.27 -7.10
C GLY A 63 0.02 20.76 -7.19
N PHE A 64 -0.41 19.97 -6.21
CA PHE A 64 -0.36 18.50 -6.34
C PHE A 64 -1.26 18.02 -7.48
N ASN A 65 -0.92 16.87 -8.05
CA ASN A 65 -1.72 16.20 -9.08
C ASN A 65 -2.14 14.77 -8.69
N THR A 66 -1.62 14.25 -7.58
CA THR A 66 -1.85 12.88 -7.12
C THR A 66 -1.99 12.84 -5.60
N LEU A 67 -2.96 12.08 -5.10
CA LEU A 67 -3.17 11.82 -3.67
C LEU A 67 -2.95 10.34 -3.38
N LEU A 68 -2.16 10.02 -2.35
CA LEU A 68 -1.99 8.67 -1.82
C LEU A 68 -2.74 8.60 -0.49
N VAL A 69 -4.00 8.13 -0.55
CA VAL A 69 -4.98 8.30 0.52
C VAL A 69 -5.10 7.02 1.33
N GLN A 70 -4.79 7.05 2.63
CA GLN A 70 -4.81 5.85 3.48
C GLN A 70 -6.25 5.38 3.73
N VAL A 71 -6.70 4.39 2.97
CA VAL A 71 -8.07 3.84 3.09
C VAL A 71 -8.14 2.61 3.99
N ARG A 72 -6.98 1.98 4.25
CA ARG A 72 -6.81 0.87 5.20
C ARG A 72 -5.57 1.08 6.04
N GLY A 73 -5.77 1.30 7.34
CA GLY A 73 -4.68 1.61 8.27
C GLY A 73 -4.30 0.43 9.16
N ARG A 74 -5.29 -0.21 9.78
CA ARG A 74 -5.11 -1.20 10.84
C ARG A 74 -6.17 -2.29 10.70
N GLY A 75 -6.20 -2.95 9.54
CA GLY A 75 -7.22 -3.98 9.24
C GLY A 75 -8.66 -3.45 9.27
N ASP A 76 -8.83 -2.19 8.93
CA ASP A 76 -10.08 -1.46 8.99
C ASP A 76 -10.31 -0.64 7.72
N ALA A 77 -11.57 -0.29 7.44
CA ALA A 77 -11.96 0.37 6.21
C ALA A 77 -12.48 1.80 6.45
N TYR A 78 -11.86 2.75 5.74
CA TYR A 78 -12.35 4.11 5.53
C TYR A 78 -13.14 4.21 4.21
N TYR A 79 -13.85 3.14 3.89
CA TYR A 79 -14.64 2.91 2.67
C TYR A 79 -15.69 1.84 2.98
N ARG A 80 -16.64 1.62 2.08
CA ARG A 80 -17.63 0.53 2.22
C ARG A 80 -17.00 -0.81 1.85
N SER A 81 -16.50 -1.52 2.86
CA SER A 81 -15.91 -2.84 2.65
C SER A 81 -16.92 -3.97 2.84
N ARG A 82 -16.72 -5.05 2.07
CA ARG A 82 -17.39 -6.35 2.26
C ARG A 82 -16.53 -7.35 3.03
N VAL A 83 -15.28 -6.98 3.31
CA VAL A 83 -14.27 -7.86 3.92
C VAL A 83 -13.81 -7.31 5.26
N GLU A 84 -13.43 -6.03 5.30
CA GLU A 84 -12.91 -5.36 6.49
C GLU A 84 -14.01 -4.75 7.35
N PRO A 85 -13.85 -4.71 8.69
CA PRO A 85 -14.71 -3.90 9.52
C PRO A 85 -14.55 -2.42 9.18
N ARG A 86 -15.63 -1.66 9.35
CA ARG A 86 -15.57 -0.19 9.33
C ARG A 86 -14.60 0.30 10.41
N ALA A 87 -13.83 1.34 10.09
CA ALA A 87 -12.92 1.96 11.04
C ALA A 87 -13.66 2.49 12.27
N ALA A 88 -13.02 2.36 13.45
CA ALA A 88 -13.60 2.78 14.72
C ALA A 88 -13.86 4.29 14.74
N GLU A 89 -13.03 5.09 14.07
CA GLU A 89 -13.20 6.54 13.95
C GLU A 89 -14.42 6.95 13.12
N LEU A 90 -15.07 6.00 12.43
CA LEU A 90 -16.27 6.22 11.61
C LEU A 90 -17.49 5.47 12.17
N GLU A 91 -17.40 4.89 13.38
CA GLU A 91 -18.44 4.00 13.92
C GLU A 91 -19.75 4.74 14.21
N ASP A 92 -19.65 6.02 14.58
CA ASP A 92 -20.79 6.90 14.86
C ASP A 92 -21.31 7.63 13.61
N ASP A 93 -20.59 7.56 12.48
CA ASP A 93 -21.03 8.17 11.23
C ASP A 93 -22.11 7.32 10.54
N PRO A 94 -23.06 7.93 9.81
CA PRO A 94 -24.03 7.19 9.02
C PRO A 94 -23.37 6.19 8.06
N GLU A 95 -23.95 5.00 7.89
CA GLU A 95 -23.47 4.00 6.91
C GLU A 95 -23.43 4.56 5.48
N SER A 96 -24.25 5.58 5.22
CA SER A 96 -24.25 6.30 3.94
C SER A 96 -22.94 7.06 3.69
N PHE A 97 -22.19 7.44 4.73
CA PHE A 97 -20.91 8.11 4.60
C PHE A 97 -19.80 7.12 4.20
N ASP A 98 -19.34 7.27 2.96
CA ASP A 98 -18.22 6.54 2.36
C ASP A 98 -17.08 7.53 2.05
N PRO A 99 -16.05 7.61 2.90
CA PRO A 99 -14.97 8.59 2.76
C PRO A 99 -14.17 8.46 1.46
N LEU A 100 -13.88 7.22 1.02
CA LEU A 100 -13.14 6.98 -0.21
C LEU A 100 -13.97 7.39 -1.44
N ALA A 101 -15.26 7.04 -1.48
CA ALA A 101 -16.13 7.46 -2.59
C ALA A 101 -16.19 8.99 -2.71
N LEU A 102 -16.34 9.69 -1.58
CA LEU A 102 -16.36 11.15 -1.57
C LEU A 102 -15.01 11.74 -1.99
N THR A 103 -13.91 11.17 -1.51
CA THR A 103 -12.55 11.61 -1.88
C THR A 103 -12.31 11.49 -3.38
N LEU A 104 -12.66 10.33 -3.97
CA LEU A 104 -12.53 10.09 -5.42
C LEU A 104 -13.33 11.11 -6.22
N LYS A 105 -14.61 11.28 -5.88
CA LYS A 105 -15.49 12.25 -6.55
C LYS A 105 -14.87 13.65 -6.57
N LEU A 106 -14.50 14.17 -5.40
CA LEU A 106 -13.98 15.54 -5.28
C LEU A 106 -12.61 15.71 -5.95
N ALA A 107 -11.74 14.70 -5.81
CA ALA A 107 -10.41 14.73 -6.42
C ALA A 107 -10.49 14.69 -7.95
N HIS A 108 -11.30 13.79 -8.51
CA HIS A 108 -11.48 13.65 -9.96
C HIS A 108 -12.14 14.87 -10.59
N GLU A 109 -13.14 15.48 -9.92
CA GLU A 109 -13.75 16.76 -10.34
C GLU A 109 -12.70 17.89 -10.48
N GLN A 110 -11.60 17.81 -9.72
CA GLN A 110 -10.49 18.77 -9.75
C GLN A 110 -9.29 18.27 -10.58
N GLY A 111 -9.39 17.11 -11.23
CA GLY A 111 -8.32 16.50 -12.03
C GLY A 111 -7.13 15.99 -11.21
N LEU A 112 -7.34 15.67 -9.92
CA LEU A 112 -6.38 14.96 -9.08
C LEU A 112 -6.55 13.45 -9.25
N ARG A 113 -5.45 12.71 -9.36
CA ARG A 113 -5.46 11.24 -9.27
C ARG A 113 -5.52 10.78 -7.82
N VAL A 114 -6.16 9.64 -7.57
CA VAL A 114 -6.25 9.02 -6.24
C VAL A 114 -5.71 7.60 -6.29
N HIS A 115 -4.65 7.38 -5.51
CA HIS A 115 -4.11 6.07 -5.20
C HIS A 115 -4.62 5.64 -3.83
N ALA A 116 -5.34 4.52 -3.76
CA ALA A 116 -5.76 3.93 -2.49
C ALA A 116 -4.54 3.39 -1.75
N TRP A 117 -4.11 4.08 -0.69
CA TRP A 117 -3.05 3.63 0.19
C TRP A 117 -3.58 2.60 1.17
N PHE A 118 -2.98 1.43 1.08
CA PHE A 118 -3.31 0.21 1.77
C PHE A 118 -2.08 -0.26 2.55
N ASN A 119 -2.16 -0.28 3.89
CA ASN A 119 -1.19 -1.05 4.67
C ASN A 119 -1.46 -2.53 4.40
N VAL A 120 -0.45 -3.31 4.01
CA VAL A 120 -0.63 -4.71 3.62
C VAL A 120 -0.65 -5.61 4.85
N ASP A 121 0.49 -5.72 5.52
CA ASP A 121 0.65 -6.70 6.60
C ASP A 121 0.27 -6.10 7.96
N LEU A 122 0.48 -4.80 8.19
CA LEU A 122 0.16 -4.13 9.47
C LEU A 122 -1.36 -3.99 9.70
N VAL A 123 -1.89 -4.68 10.73
CA VAL A 123 -3.33 -4.79 11.03
C VAL A 123 -3.74 -4.36 12.44
N ALA A 124 -2.80 -3.97 13.30
CA ALA A 124 -3.14 -3.33 14.59
C ALA A 124 -2.01 -2.41 15.02
N SER A 125 -2.30 -1.44 15.89
CA SER A 125 -1.26 -0.61 16.51
C SER A 125 -0.59 -1.37 17.66
N ALA A 126 0.67 -1.06 17.96
CA ALA A 126 1.38 -1.63 19.11
C ALA A 126 0.68 -1.35 20.46
N THR A 127 -0.01 -0.21 20.57
CA THR A 127 -0.59 0.25 21.84
C THR A 127 -2.07 -0.09 21.99
N LEU A 128 -2.80 -0.20 20.88
CA LEU A 128 -4.25 -0.35 20.84
C LEU A 128 -4.67 -1.51 19.93
N LEU A 129 -5.41 -2.46 20.50
CA LEU A 129 -6.03 -3.54 19.74
C LEU A 129 -7.35 -3.07 19.11
N PRO A 130 -7.70 -3.60 17.92
CA PRO A 130 -8.99 -3.34 17.27
C PRO A 130 -10.17 -3.76 18.14
N ARG A 131 -11.23 -2.94 18.16
CA ARG A 131 -12.44 -3.20 18.96
C ARG A 131 -13.42 -4.17 18.26
N ALA A 132 -13.46 -4.12 16.93
CA ALA A 132 -14.43 -4.88 16.14
C ALA A 132 -14.18 -6.39 16.23
N ARG A 133 -15.19 -7.17 16.62
CA ARG A 133 -15.06 -8.63 16.80
C ARG A 133 -14.83 -9.39 15.49
N ASN A 134 -15.28 -8.83 14.37
CA ASN A 134 -15.06 -9.37 13.03
C ASN A 134 -13.70 -8.95 12.43
N HIS A 135 -12.86 -8.23 13.17
CA HIS A 135 -11.52 -7.86 12.74
C HIS A 135 -10.59 -9.07 12.63
N VAL A 136 -9.65 -9.07 11.67
CA VAL A 136 -8.76 -10.20 11.38
C VAL A 136 -7.91 -10.65 12.58
N VAL A 137 -7.44 -9.73 13.42
CA VAL A 137 -6.72 -10.05 14.67
C VAL A 137 -7.54 -10.95 15.59
N ALA A 138 -8.86 -10.73 15.70
CA ALA A 138 -9.72 -11.53 16.56
C ALA A 138 -10.20 -12.83 15.87
N ARG A 139 -10.43 -12.76 14.55
CA ARG A 139 -10.93 -13.89 13.77
C ARG A 139 -9.89 -14.94 13.43
N HIS A 140 -8.66 -14.49 13.16
CA HIS A 140 -7.56 -15.29 12.65
C HIS A 140 -6.23 -14.96 13.38
N PRO A 141 -6.17 -15.12 14.71
CA PRO A 141 -4.95 -14.90 15.49
C PRO A 141 -3.78 -15.77 15.01
N GLU A 142 -4.07 -16.95 14.45
CA GLU A 142 -3.08 -17.86 13.87
C GLU A 142 -2.38 -17.32 12.61
N TRP A 143 -2.90 -16.24 12.00
CA TRP A 143 -2.26 -15.56 10.88
C TRP A 143 -1.30 -14.45 11.32
N LEU A 144 -1.25 -14.12 12.60
CA LEU A 144 -0.38 -13.04 13.09
C LEU A 144 1.08 -13.49 13.13
N MET A 145 1.97 -12.63 12.66
CA MET A 145 3.40 -12.85 12.75
C MET A 145 3.84 -12.92 14.22
N VAL A 146 4.68 -13.90 14.54
CA VAL A 146 5.24 -14.10 15.88
C VAL A 146 6.72 -13.71 15.88
N PRO A 147 7.17 -12.87 16.83
CA PRO A 147 8.59 -12.57 17.00
C PRO A 147 9.34 -13.79 17.55
N ARG A 148 10.60 -13.97 17.12
CA ARG A 148 11.44 -15.10 17.55
C ARG A 148 11.45 -15.33 19.07
N PRO A 149 11.59 -14.31 19.95
CA PRO A 149 11.58 -14.51 21.40
C PRO A 149 10.28 -15.09 21.97
N LEU A 150 9.15 -14.97 21.26
CA LEU A 150 7.87 -15.54 21.68
C LEU A 150 7.57 -16.90 21.06
N ALA A 151 8.37 -17.38 20.09
CA ALA A 151 8.07 -18.58 19.32
C ALA A 151 7.79 -19.79 20.22
N ALA A 152 8.68 -20.08 21.19
CA ALA A 152 8.51 -21.19 22.12
C ALA A 152 7.29 -21.02 23.03
N LYS A 153 7.04 -19.80 23.52
CA LYS A 153 5.92 -19.51 24.42
C LYS A 153 4.58 -19.65 23.70
N LEU A 154 4.45 -19.06 22.52
CA LEU A 154 3.20 -19.08 21.75
C LEU A 154 2.94 -20.41 21.06
N ALA A 155 3.97 -21.22 20.77
CA ALA A 155 3.77 -22.58 20.28
C ALA A 155 3.01 -23.49 21.27
N ALA A 156 3.06 -23.18 22.56
CA ALA A 156 2.34 -23.91 23.61
C ALA A 156 0.92 -23.37 23.90
N VAL A 157 0.52 -22.28 23.23
CA VAL A 157 -0.78 -21.63 23.44
C VAL A 157 -1.63 -21.78 22.18
N PRO A 158 -2.78 -22.47 22.23
CA PRO A 158 -3.72 -22.48 21.12
C PRO A 158 -4.09 -21.07 20.66
N ALA A 159 -4.04 -20.82 19.35
CA ALA A 159 -4.18 -19.47 18.80
C ALA A 159 -5.57 -18.86 19.03
N ASP A 160 -6.61 -19.70 19.14
CA ASP A 160 -7.99 -19.31 19.39
C ASP A 160 -8.26 -18.83 20.83
N LEU A 161 -7.32 -19.06 21.76
CA LEU A 161 -7.44 -18.57 23.13
C LEU A 161 -7.04 -17.09 23.23
N PRO A 162 -7.78 -16.27 24.01
CA PRO A 162 -7.44 -14.86 24.24
C PRO A 162 -6.02 -14.63 24.78
N ALA A 163 -5.45 -15.64 25.46
CA ALA A 163 -4.08 -15.61 25.95
C ALA A 163 -3.05 -15.44 24.82
N TYR A 164 -3.28 -15.98 23.63
CA TYR A 164 -2.38 -15.89 22.47
C TYR A 164 -2.21 -14.43 22.03
N ILE A 165 -3.33 -13.77 21.71
CA ILE A 165 -3.34 -12.34 21.32
C ILE A 165 -2.82 -11.49 22.48
N GLY A 166 -3.23 -11.79 23.72
CA GLY A 166 -2.82 -11.04 24.91
C GLY A 166 -1.30 -11.02 25.12
N GLU A 167 -0.63 -12.16 24.92
CA GLU A 167 0.83 -12.27 24.99
C GLU A 167 1.52 -11.49 23.87
N LEU A 168 1.09 -11.69 22.63
CA LEU A 168 1.66 -10.99 21.47
C LEU A 168 1.49 -9.46 21.59
N ALA A 169 0.32 -9.00 22.02
CA ALA A 169 0.03 -7.58 22.21
C ALA A 169 0.84 -6.96 23.36
N ARG A 170 1.02 -7.66 24.49
CA ARG A 170 1.86 -7.17 25.59
C ARG A 170 3.31 -7.00 25.17
N TRP A 171 3.87 -8.00 24.48
CA TRP A 171 5.23 -7.93 23.97
C TRP A 171 5.38 -6.80 22.94
N THR A 172 4.45 -6.70 22.00
CA THR A 172 4.48 -5.67 20.95
C THR A 172 4.42 -4.27 21.54
N ARG A 173 3.56 -4.04 22.54
CA ARG A 173 3.51 -2.77 23.28
C ARG A 173 4.84 -2.44 23.97
N ALA A 174 5.49 -3.44 24.57
CA ALA A 174 6.78 -3.25 25.21
C ALA A 174 7.92 -2.97 24.21
N GLN A 175 7.70 -3.19 22.92
CA GLN A 175 8.66 -2.97 21.83
C GLN A 175 8.17 -1.90 20.85
N SER A 176 7.28 -0.99 21.27
CA SER A 176 6.60 -0.04 20.37
C SER A 176 7.53 0.96 19.67
N GLU A 177 8.77 1.10 20.15
CA GLU A 177 9.81 1.90 19.48
C GLU A 177 10.40 1.19 18.24
N GLN A 178 10.30 -0.14 18.18
CA GLN A 178 10.88 -0.97 17.12
C GLN A 178 9.83 -1.68 16.26
N VAL A 179 8.65 -1.94 16.82
CA VAL A 179 7.54 -2.66 16.18
C VAL A 179 6.27 -1.83 16.24
N GLU A 180 5.75 -1.47 15.07
CA GLU A 180 4.63 -0.53 14.92
C GLU A 180 3.28 -1.14 15.33
N GLY A 181 3.21 -2.48 15.41
CA GLY A 181 2.03 -3.20 15.86
C GLY A 181 2.00 -4.66 15.42
N LEU A 182 0.79 -5.18 15.14
CA LEU A 182 0.59 -6.58 14.76
C LEU A 182 0.51 -6.72 13.24
N TYR A 183 1.17 -7.76 12.71
CA TYR A 183 1.29 -7.99 11.27
C TYR A 183 0.68 -9.33 10.88
N LEU A 184 0.06 -9.41 9.70
CA LEU A 184 -0.34 -10.66 9.08
C LEU A 184 0.86 -11.33 8.40
N SER A 185 0.93 -12.65 8.51
CA SER A 185 1.96 -13.44 7.86
C SER A 185 1.63 -13.69 6.38
N PRO A 186 2.53 -13.40 5.43
CA PRO A 186 2.32 -13.68 4.01
C PRO A 186 2.51 -15.16 3.65
N VAL A 187 2.73 -16.02 4.64
CA VAL A 187 3.17 -17.41 4.42
C VAL A 187 1.98 -18.30 4.08
N THR A 188 0.97 -18.30 4.94
CA THR A 188 -0.20 -19.17 4.75
C THR A 188 -1.04 -18.76 3.56
N ALA A 189 -1.60 -19.74 2.85
CA ALA A 189 -2.48 -19.47 1.72
C ALA A 189 -3.74 -18.68 2.14
N ALA A 190 -4.31 -18.97 3.31
CA ALA A 190 -5.52 -18.32 3.80
C ALA A 190 -5.30 -16.83 4.13
N SER A 191 -4.17 -16.49 4.77
CA SER A 191 -3.84 -15.08 5.05
C SER A 191 -3.60 -14.29 3.76
N ARG A 192 -2.87 -14.87 2.79
CA ARG A 192 -2.69 -14.25 1.46
C ARG A 192 -4.03 -14.07 0.75
N GLN A 193 -4.91 -15.08 0.78
CA GLN A 193 -6.24 -15.00 0.17
C GLN A 193 -7.06 -13.87 0.79
N TYR A 194 -7.08 -13.74 2.11
CA TYR A 194 -7.74 -12.63 2.79
C TYR A 194 -7.21 -11.29 2.28
N THR A 195 -5.90 -11.05 2.27
CA THR A 195 -5.31 -9.79 1.78
C THR A 195 -5.70 -9.52 0.33
N THR A 196 -5.67 -10.51 -0.56
CA THR A 196 -6.11 -10.34 -1.96
C THR A 196 -7.61 -10.09 -2.10
N SER A 197 -8.44 -10.60 -1.17
CA SER A 197 -9.88 -10.33 -1.18
C SER A 197 -10.19 -8.88 -0.83
N VAL A 198 -9.44 -8.26 0.09
CA VAL A 198 -9.57 -6.83 0.41
C VAL A 198 -9.17 -5.97 -0.80
N VAL A 199 -8.07 -6.34 -1.48
CA VAL A 199 -7.64 -5.65 -2.71
C VAL A 199 -8.69 -5.77 -3.82
N THR A 200 -9.27 -6.96 -3.99
CA THR A 200 -10.34 -7.20 -4.96
C THR A 200 -11.58 -6.37 -4.65
N ASP A 201 -11.99 -6.34 -3.38
CA ASP A 201 -13.13 -5.56 -2.88
C ASP A 201 -12.96 -4.06 -3.19
N LEU A 202 -11.77 -3.50 -2.94
CA LEU A 202 -11.43 -2.12 -3.28
C LEU A 202 -11.45 -1.87 -4.80
N ALA A 203 -10.70 -2.67 -5.57
CA ALA A 203 -10.50 -2.42 -7.00
C ALA A 203 -11.79 -2.60 -7.83
N GLN A 204 -12.70 -3.48 -7.40
CA GLN A 204 -13.99 -3.70 -8.06
C GLN A 204 -15.00 -2.59 -7.76
N GLN A 205 -14.95 -2.00 -6.58
CA GLN A 205 -15.96 -1.03 -6.14
C GLN A 205 -15.62 0.41 -6.50
N TYR A 206 -14.33 0.74 -6.60
CA TYR A 206 -13.87 2.11 -6.74
C TYR A 206 -13.10 2.32 -8.04
N GLU A 207 -13.29 3.48 -8.67
CA GLU A 207 -12.55 3.91 -9.85
C GLU A 207 -11.18 4.48 -9.49
N LEU A 208 -10.32 3.63 -8.94
CA LEU A 208 -8.99 4.01 -8.49
C LEU A 208 -8.04 4.27 -9.66
N ASP A 209 -7.20 5.30 -9.54
CA ASP A 209 -6.07 5.53 -10.44
C ASP A 209 -4.88 4.62 -10.08
N GLY A 210 -4.77 4.24 -8.80
CA GLY A 210 -3.75 3.30 -8.37
C GLY A 210 -4.02 2.66 -7.02
N LEU A 211 -3.26 1.60 -6.76
CA LEU A 211 -3.14 0.97 -5.46
C LEU A 211 -1.73 1.28 -4.93
N HIS A 212 -1.65 1.78 -3.70
CA HIS A 212 -0.40 2.11 -3.03
C HIS A 212 -0.19 1.20 -1.83
N LEU A 213 0.81 0.32 -1.93
CA LEU A 213 1.16 -0.67 -0.93
C LEU A 213 2.12 -0.06 0.08
N ASP A 214 1.73 -0.02 1.34
CA ASP A 214 2.63 0.31 2.45
C ASP A 214 2.63 -0.85 3.45
N TYR A 215 3.62 -0.90 4.33
CA TYR A 215 3.79 -2.02 5.28
C TYR A 215 3.68 -3.40 4.61
N VAL A 216 4.13 -3.52 3.36
CA VAL A 216 4.35 -4.78 2.67
C VAL A 216 5.76 -5.24 2.99
N ARG A 217 5.92 -5.71 4.23
CA ARG A 217 7.21 -6.03 4.87
C ARG A 217 6.99 -6.73 6.19
N TYR A 218 8.04 -7.39 6.66
CA TYR A 218 8.12 -7.88 8.03
C TYR A 218 8.49 -6.73 8.99
N PRO A 219 8.10 -6.81 10.27
CA PRO A 219 8.55 -5.87 11.29
C PRO A 219 10.07 -5.89 11.41
N SER A 220 10.69 -7.06 11.40
CA SER A 220 12.15 -7.21 11.31
C SER A 220 12.51 -8.60 10.78
N ASP A 221 13.80 -8.85 10.62
CA ASP A 221 14.35 -10.19 10.35
C ASP A 221 14.11 -11.20 11.50
N GLN A 222 13.59 -10.75 12.65
CA GLN A 222 13.19 -11.60 13.78
C GLN A 222 11.72 -12.03 13.71
N PHE A 223 11.06 -11.85 12.56
CA PHE A 223 9.72 -12.36 12.25
C PHE A 223 9.74 -13.13 10.93
N ASP A 224 8.86 -14.08 10.64
CA ASP A 224 7.76 -14.61 11.44
C ASP A 224 8.14 -16.02 11.93
N TYR A 225 8.08 -16.27 13.24
CA TYR A 225 8.35 -17.56 13.87
C TYR A 225 7.07 -18.22 14.41
N SER A 226 5.92 -17.95 13.78
CA SER A 226 4.67 -18.63 14.09
C SER A 226 4.76 -20.12 13.77
N VAL A 227 3.95 -20.93 14.45
CA VAL A 227 3.91 -22.39 14.25
C VAL A 227 3.64 -22.73 12.79
N ALA A 228 2.70 -22.04 12.14
CA ALA A 228 2.36 -22.25 10.74
C ALA A 228 3.56 -21.97 9.82
N THR A 229 4.27 -20.86 10.02
CA THR A 229 5.41 -20.48 9.20
C THR A 229 6.58 -21.45 9.36
N LEU A 230 6.89 -21.86 10.59
CA LEU A 230 7.94 -22.84 10.86
C LEU A 230 7.60 -24.21 10.25
N ALA A 231 6.32 -24.61 10.28
CA ALA A 231 5.85 -25.84 9.66
C ALA A 231 5.97 -25.81 8.13
N GLU A 232 5.57 -24.70 7.48
CA GLU A 232 5.73 -24.54 6.03
C GLU A 232 7.20 -24.55 5.60
N PHE A 233 8.08 -23.89 6.35
CA PHE A 233 9.51 -23.90 6.06
C PHE A 233 10.11 -25.31 6.20
N ARG A 234 9.77 -26.03 7.27
CA ARG A 234 10.16 -27.43 7.45
C ARG A 234 9.69 -28.29 6.28
N ALA A 235 8.45 -28.14 5.84
CA ALA A 235 7.90 -28.89 4.72
C ALA A 235 8.64 -28.59 3.40
N GLU A 236 8.99 -27.32 3.15
CA GLU A 236 9.74 -26.92 1.96
C GLU A 236 11.18 -27.45 1.97
N MET A 237 11.84 -27.49 3.13
CA MET A 237 13.24 -27.90 3.26
C MET A 237 13.44 -29.41 3.41
N ALA A 238 12.46 -30.14 3.93
CA ALA A 238 12.59 -31.58 4.19
C ALA A 238 13.03 -32.43 2.97
N PRO A 239 12.62 -32.15 1.72
CA PRO A 239 13.11 -32.88 0.55
C PRO A 239 14.60 -32.71 0.26
N PHE A 240 15.23 -31.63 0.75
CA PHE A 240 16.63 -31.29 0.47
C PHE A 240 17.60 -31.79 1.55
N LEU A 241 17.11 -32.39 2.63
CA LEU A 241 17.92 -32.89 3.75
C LEU A 241 17.94 -34.41 3.82
N THR A 242 19.03 -34.95 4.37
CA THR A 242 19.13 -36.39 4.66
C THR A 242 18.14 -36.81 5.73
N ALA A 243 17.74 -38.09 5.75
CA ALA A 243 16.86 -38.61 6.80
C ALA A 243 17.44 -38.41 8.22
N ALA A 244 18.77 -38.55 8.36
CA ALA A 244 19.46 -38.34 9.63
C ALA A 244 19.42 -36.87 10.09
N ASP A 245 19.63 -35.92 9.16
CA ASP A 245 19.54 -34.48 9.47
C ASP A 245 18.12 -34.10 9.87
N ARG A 246 17.10 -34.57 9.13
CA ARG A 246 15.69 -34.34 9.48
C ARG A 246 15.37 -34.85 10.88
N GLN A 247 15.77 -36.07 11.21
CA GLN A 247 15.52 -36.64 12.53
C GLN A 247 16.26 -35.87 13.65
N ARG A 248 17.46 -35.35 13.37
CA ARG A 248 18.19 -34.47 14.30
C ARG A 248 17.42 -33.18 14.54
N LEU A 249 17.04 -32.49 13.46
CA LEU A 249 16.34 -31.20 13.54
C LEU A 249 14.95 -31.33 14.16
N ASP A 250 14.21 -32.40 13.85
CA ASP A 250 12.89 -32.68 14.42
C ASP A 250 12.95 -32.89 15.93
N ARG A 251 13.98 -33.60 16.42
CA ARG A 251 14.19 -33.76 17.86
C ARG A 251 14.51 -32.43 18.54
N LEU A 252 15.33 -31.58 17.92
CA LEU A 252 15.64 -30.24 18.43
C LEU A 252 14.41 -29.32 18.40
N ALA A 253 13.55 -29.44 17.38
CA ALA A 253 12.36 -28.62 17.21
C ALA A 253 11.33 -28.77 18.34
N VAL A 254 11.38 -29.87 19.10
CA VAL A 254 10.51 -30.10 20.27
C VAL A 254 10.76 -29.06 21.37
N SER A 255 12.01 -28.69 21.62
CA SER A 255 12.37 -27.70 22.65
C SER A 255 12.73 -26.34 22.06
N VAL A 256 13.18 -26.29 20.81
CA VAL A 256 13.57 -25.08 20.09
C VAL A 256 12.79 -25.01 18.78
N PRO A 257 11.58 -24.43 18.76
CA PRO A 257 10.75 -24.42 17.55
C PRO A 257 11.44 -23.86 16.30
N SER A 258 12.39 -22.93 16.48
CA SER A 258 13.21 -22.36 15.41
C SER A 258 14.33 -23.26 14.89
N ALA A 259 14.54 -24.47 15.41
CA ALA A 259 15.73 -25.30 15.12
C ALA A 259 16.01 -25.49 13.62
N TRP A 260 14.98 -25.66 12.79
CA TRP A 260 15.13 -25.75 11.34
C TRP A 260 15.61 -24.42 10.73
N ALA A 261 15.00 -23.31 11.13
CA ALA A 261 15.36 -21.97 10.67
C ALA A 261 16.77 -21.57 11.12
N ASP A 262 17.16 -21.96 12.33
CA ASP A 262 18.47 -21.68 12.91
C ASP A 262 19.59 -22.48 12.22
N ALA A 263 19.28 -23.71 11.78
CA ALA A 263 20.21 -24.56 11.05
C ALA A 263 20.39 -24.16 9.58
N LEU A 264 19.42 -23.42 9.01
CA LEU A 264 19.35 -23.03 7.59
C LEU A 264 19.02 -21.54 7.43
N PRO A 265 19.87 -20.62 7.94
CA PRO A 265 19.54 -19.20 8.04
C PRO A 265 19.37 -18.53 6.66
N ASP A 266 20.15 -18.94 5.66
CA ASP A 266 20.08 -18.38 4.32
C ASP A 266 18.80 -18.82 3.59
N GLU A 267 18.45 -20.10 3.68
CA GLU A 267 17.21 -20.67 3.19
C GLU A 267 16.01 -20.01 3.89
N TRP A 268 16.09 -19.81 5.21
CA TRP A 268 15.04 -19.17 5.99
C TRP A 268 14.80 -17.71 5.57
N GLY A 269 15.86 -16.95 5.31
CA GLY A 269 15.75 -15.62 4.74
C GLY A 269 15.13 -15.64 3.34
N ARG A 270 15.57 -16.56 2.46
CA ARG A 270 15.03 -16.70 1.09
C ARG A 270 13.56 -17.10 1.10
N PHE A 271 13.17 -18.06 1.94
CA PHE A 271 11.81 -18.54 2.10
C PHE A 271 10.85 -17.39 2.44
N ARG A 272 11.16 -16.61 3.48
CA ARG A 272 10.30 -15.49 3.91
C ARG A 272 10.20 -14.39 2.86
N ARG A 273 11.32 -14.01 2.23
CA ARG A 273 11.30 -13.05 1.11
C ARG A 273 10.45 -13.56 -0.05
N ALA A 274 10.59 -14.82 -0.45
CA ALA A 274 9.80 -15.42 -1.51
C ALA A 274 8.30 -15.45 -1.18
N ARG A 275 7.91 -15.68 0.08
CA ARG A 275 6.51 -15.60 0.52
C ARG A 275 5.95 -14.16 0.41
N LEU A 276 6.71 -13.15 0.83
CA LEU A 276 6.30 -11.75 0.65
C LEU A 276 6.22 -11.36 -0.83
N THR A 277 7.23 -11.71 -1.64
CA THR A 277 7.23 -11.50 -3.10
C THR A 277 6.01 -12.16 -3.75
N SER A 278 5.66 -13.38 -3.34
CA SER A 278 4.46 -14.08 -3.81
C SER A 278 3.17 -13.35 -3.43
N LEU A 279 3.08 -12.76 -2.23
CA LEU A 279 1.94 -11.94 -1.84
C LEU A 279 1.82 -10.69 -2.74
N VAL A 280 2.92 -9.99 -3.03
CA VAL A 280 2.93 -8.84 -3.95
C VAL A 280 2.45 -9.24 -5.34
N ALA A 281 2.92 -10.38 -5.86
CA ALA A 281 2.47 -10.91 -7.15
C ALA A 281 0.96 -11.21 -7.16
N SER A 282 0.44 -11.84 -6.09
CA SER A 282 -0.99 -12.12 -5.95
C SER A 282 -1.83 -10.85 -5.82
N ILE A 283 -1.35 -9.83 -5.10
CA ILE A 283 -1.99 -8.51 -5.00
C ILE A 283 -2.08 -7.87 -6.39
N ARG A 284 -0.98 -7.83 -7.15
CA ARG A 284 -0.97 -7.28 -8.51
C ARG A 284 -1.96 -8.02 -9.42
N ALA A 285 -1.95 -9.35 -9.38
CA ALA A 285 -2.84 -10.17 -10.19
C ALA A 285 -4.32 -9.88 -9.85
N ALA A 286 -4.68 -9.87 -8.56
CA ALA A 286 -6.04 -9.57 -8.11
C ALA A 286 -6.47 -8.15 -8.51
N ALA A 287 -5.61 -7.15 -8.26
CA ALA A 287 -5.86 -5.76 -8.60
C ALA A 287 -6.11 -5.56 -10.10
N ARG A 288 -5.27 -6.15 -10.97
CA ARG A 288 -5.37 -6.02 -12.42
C ARG A 288 -6.46 -6.88 -13.04
N ALA A 289 -6.83 -8.00 -12.42
CA ALA A 289 -8.01 -8.77 -12.80
C ALA A 289 -9.31 -8.00 -12.52
N ALA A 290 -9.38 -7.31 -11.39
CA ALA A 290 -10.51 -6.45 -11.05
C ALA A 290 -10.56 -5.16 -11.89
N ARG A 291 -9.40 -4.54 -12.13
CA ARG A 291 -9.27 -3.28 -12.89
C ARG A 291 -8.04 -3.32 -13.79
N PRO A 292 -8.19 -3.71 -15.07
CA PRO A 292 -7.09 -3.70 -16.03
C PRO A 292 -6.44 -2.32 -16.12
N GLY A 293 -5.11 -2.28 -16.04
CA GLY A 293 -4.34 -1.03 -16.08
C GLY A 293 -4.16 -0.33 -14.74
N LEU A 294 -4.74 -0.84 -13.63
CA LEU A 294 -4.56 -0.25 -12.31
C LEU A 294 -3.07 -0.24 -11.92
N MET A 295 -2.58 0.95 -11.59
CA MET A 295 -1.18 1.17 -11.25
C MET A 295 -0.88 0.67 -9.84
N ILE A 296 0.20 -0.10 -9.68
CA ILE A 296 0.65 -0.63 -8.39
C ILE A 296 1.93 0.10 -7.97
N SER A 297 1.88 0.77 -6.82
CA SER A 297 3.03 1.45 -6.24
C SER A 297 3.33 0.89 -4.84
N ALA A 298 4.58 0.99 -4.38
CA ALA A 298 4.95 0.52 -3.05
C ALA A 298 5.83 1.52 -2.28
N ALA A 299 5.45 1.84 -1.05
CA ALA A 299 6.29 2.53 -0.08
C ALA A 299 7.38 1.56 0.42
N ALA A 300 8.63 2.02 0.40
CA ALA A 300 9.76 1.16 0.71
C ALA A 300 10.87 1.86 1.51
N ILE A 301 11.63 1.05 2.25
CA ILE A 301 12.91 1.48 2.82
C ILE A 301 13.86 1.83 1.66
N PRO A 302 14.45 3.05 1.63
CA PRO A 302 15.21 3.51 0.47
C PRO A 302 16.45 2.70 0.13
N ASP A 303 17.18 2.21 1.13
CA ASP A 303 18.32 1.33 0.89
C ASP A 303 17.83 -0.09 0.66
N ALA A 304 18.08 -0.66 -0.52
CA ALA A 304 17.52 -1.97 -0.84
C ALA A 304 18.18 -3.12 -0.09
N ASP A 305 19.45 -2.99 0.30
CA ASP A 305 20.11 -4.04 1.07
C ASP A 305 19.59 -4.04 2.51
N GLU A 306 19.34 -2.86 3.08
CA GLU A 306 18.62 -2.71 4.35
C GLU A 306 17.17 -3.22 4.23
N ALA A 307 16.43 -2.82 3.19
CA ALA A 307 15.06 -3.26 2.96
C ALA A 307 14.96 -4.78 2.91
N ARG A 308 15.87 -5.41 2.15
CA ARG A 308 15.92 -6.86 1.93
C ARG A 308 16.38 -7.65 3.15
N SER A 309 17.35 -7.14 3.91
CA SER A 309 17.91 -7.84 5.07
C SER A 309 17.10 -7.60 6.34
N ALA A 310 16.82 -6.35 6.67
CA ALA A 310 16.19 -5.97 7.93
C ALA A 310 14.66 -6.06 7.91
N ARG A 311 14.02 -5.86 6.75
CA ARG A 311 12.55 -5.86 6.62
C ARG A 311 12.00 -6.93 5.68
N LEU A 312 12.89 -7.72 5.09
CA LEU A 312 12.57 -8.75 4.08
C LEU A 312 11.79 -8.21 2.87
N GLN A 313 11.91 -6.90 2.61
CA GLN A 313 11.24 -6.15 1.55
C GLN A 313 12.16 -6.07 0.31
N ASP A 314 12.16 -7.10 -0.54
CA ASP A 314 13.04 -7.18 -1.72
C ASP A 314 12.47 -6.39 -2.92
N TRP A 315 12.35 -5.07 -2.77
CA TRP A 315 11.74 -4.23 -3.80
C TRP A 315 12.54 -4.18 -5.11
N ARG A 316 13.86 -4.49 -5.09
CA ARG A 316 14.67 -4.63 -6.32
C ARG A 316 14.19 -5.81 -7.16
N GLU A 317 13.83 -6.92 -6.51
CA GLU A 317 13.21 -8.07 -7.20
C GLU A 317 11.84 -7.68 -7.76
N TRP A 318 11.00 -7.02 -6.95
CA TRP A 318 9.64 -6.63 -7.36
C TRP A 318 9.64 -5.69 -8.56
N ALA A 319 10.55 -4.72 -8.58
CA ALA A 319 10.70 -3.81 -9.69
C ALA A 319 11.17 -4.55 -10.96
N ARG A 320 12.23 -5.37 -10.88
CA ARG A 320 12.72 -6.15 -12.03
C ARG A 320 11.68 -7.12 -12.60
N ALA A 321 10.90 -7.77 -11.73
CA ALA A 321 9.85 -8.70 -12.12
C ALA A 321 8.56 -7.99 -12.57
N GLY A 322 8.50 -6.65 -12.54
CA GLY A 322 7.32 -5.89 -12.92
C GLY A 322 6.12 -6.12 -11.99
N LEU A 323 6.37 -6.46 -10.72
CA LEU A 323 5.32 -6.65 -9.71
C LEU A 323 4.81 -5.32 -9.16
N ILE A 324 5.65 -4.28 -9.21
CA ILE A 324 5.28 -2.89 -8.95
C ILE A 324 5.58 -2.06 -10.19
N ASP A 325 4.72 -1.09 -10.47
CA ASP A 325 4.92 -0.13 -11.58
C ASP A 325 5.75 1.08 -11.11
N THR A 326 5.65 1.41 -9.81
CA THR A 326 6.40 2.51 -9.18
C THR A 326 6.90 2.18 -7.79
N LEU A 327 8.15 2.54 -7.52
CA LEU A 327 8.76 2.56 -6.21
C LEU A 327 8.63 3.94 -5.55
N CYS A 328 8.19 3.97 -4.29
CA CYS A 328 8.04 5.17 -3.49
C CYS A 328 8.98 5.12 -2.26
N PRO A 329 10.29 5.42 -2.41
CA PRO A 329 11.23 5.33 -1.28
C PRO A 329 10.94 6.39 -0.22
N MET A 330 10.93 6.00 1.05
CA MET A 330 10.71 6.89 2.21
C MET A 330 12.02 7.57 2.65
N ILE A 331 12.49 8.57 1.90
CA ILE A 331 13.79 9.24 2.14
C ILE A 331 13.62 10.35 3.19
N TYR A 332 13.41 9.97 4.44
CA TYR A 332 13.03 10.87 5.54
C TYR A 332 14.23 11.41 6.32
N THR A 333 15.32 11.72 5.63
CA THR A 333 16.51 12.35 6.23
C THR A 333 16.39 13.87 6.27
N THR A 334 16.98 14.50 7.29
CA THR A 334 17.14 15.96 7.39
C THR A 334 18.40 16.48 6.69
N ASP A 335 19.31 15.57 6.32
CA ASP A 335 20.56 15.91 5.65
C ASP A 335 20.38 15.94 4.12
N ALA A 336 20.73 17.07 3.51
CA ALA A 336 20.48 17.31 2.08
C ALA A 336 21.40 16.49 1.16
N GLU A 337 22.62 16.16 1.61
CA GLU A 337 23.56 15.35 0.83
C GLU A 337 23.15 13.89 0.85
N ALA A 338 22.82 13.36 2.04
CA ALA A 338 22.25 12.04 2.23
C ALA A 338 20.96 11.87 1.41
N PHE A 339 20.10 12.90 1.36
CA PHE A 339 18.90 12.88 0.53
C PHE A 339 19.23 12.71 -0.96
N ARG A 340 20.14 13.53 -1.50
CA ARG A 340 20.56 13.45 -2.92
C ARG A 340 21.22 12.11 -3.25
N ALA A 341 22.06 11.61 -2.34
CA ALA A 341 22.73 10.32 -2.49
C ALA A 341 21.72 9.18 -2.49
N ALA A 342 20.73 9.21 -1.60
CA ALA A 342 19.66 8.22 -1.55
C ALA A 342 18.79 8.23 -2.81
N VAL A 343 18.36 9.41 -3.31
CA VAL A 343 17.61 9.51 -4.58
C VAL A 343 18.41 8.90 -5.73
N SER A 344 19.70 9.20 -5.82
CA SER A 344 20.58 8.69 -6.88
C SER A 344 20.75 7.17 -6.81
N ARG A 345 20.97 6.62 -5.61
CA ARG A 345 21.06 5.16 -5.40
C ARG A 345 19.75 4.46 -5.75
N VAL A 346 18.62 4.96 -5.24
CA VAL A 346 17.31 4.36 -5.53
C VAL A 346 17.03 4.37 -7.04
N LYS A 347 17.33 5.47 -7.73
CA LYS A 347 17.16 5.55 -9.19
C LYS A 347 17.98 4.49 -9.92
N ALA A 348 19.21 4.23 -9.50
CA ALA A 348 20.07 3.21 -10.10
C ALA A 348 19.54 1.79 -9.85
N ASP A 349 19.00 1.54 -8.66
CA ASP A 349 18.55 0.22 -8.22
C ASP A 349 17.12 -0.15 -8.65
N ALA A 350 16.26 0.84 -8.92
CA ALA A 350 14.85 0.64 -9.24
C ALA A 350 14.61 -0.07 -10.59
N GLY A 351 15.64 -0.19 -11.44
CA GLY A 351 15.53 -0.85 -12.73
C GLY A 351 14.41 -0.25 -13.59
N PRO A 352 13.41 -1.05 -14.03
CA PRO A 352 12.34 -0.56 -14.90
C PRO A 352 11.21 0.18 -14.17
N ALA A 353 11.13 0.10 -12.83
CA ALA A 353 10.07 0.80 -12.10
C ALA A 353 10.32 2.30 -12.09
N ALA A 354 9.25 3.10 -12.25
CA ALA A 354 9.35 4.54 -12.01
C ALA A 354 9.66 4.80 -10.53
N VAL A 355 10.26 5.95 -10.24
CA VAL A 355 10.59 6.36 -8.87
C VAL A 355 9.84 7.64 -8.51
N TRP A 356 9.06 7.57 -7.44
CA TRP A 356 8.43 8.74 -6.81
C TRP A 356 9.09 9.01 -5.46
N ALA A 357 10.06 9.93 -5.43
CA ALA A 357 10.91 10.14 -4.26
C ALA A 357 10.10 10.73 -3.08
N GLY A 358 10.01 9.99 -1.97
CA GLY A 358 9.33 10.42 -0.76
C GLY A 358 10.19 11.34 0.11
N ILE A 359 9.68 12.55 0.38
CA ILE A 359 10.30 13.54 1.26
C ILE A 359 9.57 13.53 2.60
N GLY A 360 10.33 13.35 3.69
CA GLY A 360 9.82 13.44 5.07
C GLY A 360 9.63 14.90 5.50
N ALA A 361 8.71 15.60 4.83
CA ALA A 361 8.51 17.04 4.93
C ALA A 361 8.17 17.51 6.36
N PHE A 362 7.53 16.63 7.16
CA PHE A 362 7.27 16.84 8.60
C PHE A 362 8.53 17.10 9.45
N ARG A 363 9.71 16.74 8.95
CA ARG A 363 11.00 16.95 9.63
C ARG A 363 11.76 18.18 9.12
N LEU A 364 11.20 18.90 8.16
CA LEU A 364 11.89 19.91 7.37
C LEU A 364 11.17 21.25 7.41
N THR A 365 11.95 22.33 7.36
CA THR A 365 11.41 23.66 7.08
C THR A 365 10.94 23.74 5.63
N PRO A 366 10.01 24.65 5.28
CA PRO A 366 9.57 24.86 3.90
C PRO A 366 10.74 25.13 2.93
N ALA A 367 11.77 25.85 3.38
CA ALA A 367 12.97 26.13 2.59
C ALA A 367 13.74 24.83 2.26
N ARG A 368 13.97 23.97 3.26
CA ARG A 368 14.63 22.66 3.05
C ARG A 368 13.80 21.72 2.19
N THR A 369 12.49 21.69 2.37
CA THR A 369 11.58 20.94 1.49
C THR A 369 11.68 21.43 0.04
N SER A 370 11.74 22.74 -0.18
CA SER A 370 11.94 23.34 -1.51
C SER A 370 13.28 22.98 -2.14
N GLU A 371 14.35 22.88 -1.35
CA GLU A 371 15.65 22.40 -1.82
C GLU A 371 15.60 20.92 -2.25
N ASN A 372 14.95 20.06 -1.45
CA ASN A 372 14.77 18.65 -1.78
C ASN A 372 13.89 18.46 -3.02
N LEU A 373 12.81 19.25 -3.18
CA LEU A 373 11.99 19.26 -4.40
C LEU A 373 12.85 19.55 -5.65
N LYS A 374 13.71 20.58 -5.58
CA LYS A 374 14.64 20.92 -6.68
C LYS A 374 15.67 19.80 -6.91
N ALA A 375 16.13 19.13 -5.86
CA ALA A 375 17.06 18.01 -5.96
C ALA A 375 16.45 16.78 -6.65
N VAL A 376 15.21 16.42 -6.32
CA VAL A 376 14.46 15.33 -6.97
C VAL A 376 14.32 15.60 -8.47
N ARG A 377 13.96 16.83 -8.84
CA ARG A 377 13.88 17.25 -10.26
C ARG A 377 15.22 17.10 -10.99
N ARG A 378 16.32 17.57 -10.39
CA ARG A 378 17.67 17.45 -10.99
C ARG A 378 18.11 15.99 -11.14
N ALA A 379 17.68 15.12 -10.24
CA ALA A 379 17.96 13.69 -10.33
C ALA A 379 17.17 13.01 -11.47
N GLY A 380 16.11 13.64 -11.99
CA GLY A 380 15.33 13.14 -13.13
C GLY A 380 14.62 11.82 -12.82
N VAL A 381 14.05 11.71 -11.62
CA VAL A 381 13.08 10.65 -11.29
C VAL A 381 11.66 11.11 -11.65
N SER A 382 10.73 10.17 -11.84
CA SER A 382 9.41 10.44 -12.43
C SER A 382 8.46 11.22 -11.51
N GLY A 383 8.74 11.32 -10.20
CA GLY A 383 7.89 12.06 -9.29
C GLY A 383 8.48 12.34 -7.92
N VAL A 384 7.72 13.12 -7.15
CA VAL A 384 7.97 13.46 -5.75
C VAL A 384 6.72 13.25 -4.92
N LEU A 385 6.89 12.77 -3.69
CA LEU A 385 5.82 12.60 -2.71
C LEU A 385 6.18 13.35 -1.44
N LEU A 386 5.25 14.11 -0.86
CA LEU A 386 5.44 14.68 0.47
C LEU A 386 4.71 13.85 1.52
N TYR A 387 5.42 13.51 2.58
CA TYR A 387 4.84 12.91 3.77
C TYR A 387 4.77 13.97 4.89
N SER A 388 3.59 14.35 5.38
CA SER A 388 2.22 14.01 4.91
C SER A 388 1.30 15.23 4.98
N TYR A 389 0.15 15.21 4.30
CA TYR A 389 -0.86 16.28 4.40
C TYR A 389 -1.15 16.65 5.86
N ASP A 390 -1.50 15.66 6.67
CA ASP A 390 -1.91 15.83 8.06
C ASP A 390 -0.84 16.52 8.91
N SER A 391 0.45 16.14 8.72
CA SER A 391 1.56 16.78 9.43
C SER A 391 1.85 18.21 8.96
N LEU A 392 1.56 18.51 7.68
CA LEU A 392 1.84 19.82 7.09
C LEU A 392 0.68 20.82 7.28
N THR A 393 -0.47 20.34 7.77
CA THR A 393 -1.63 21.15 8.15
C THR A 393 -1.97 21.06 9.63
N ALA A 394 -1.13 20.41 10.44
CA ALA A 394 -1.28 20.35 11.89
C ALA A 394 -1.18 21.76 12.50
N ALA A 395 -1.69 21.94 13.72
CA ALA A 395 -1.76 23.25 14.37
C ALA A 395 -0.37 23.91 14.60
N ASP A 396 0.67 23.09 14.71
CA ASP A 396 2.07 23.50 14.88
C ASP A 396 2.81 23.67 13.54
N ALA A 397 2.20 23.30 12.41
CA ALA A 397 2.77 23.52 11.09
C ALA A 397 2.69 25.02 10.70
N PRO A 398 3.67 25.53 9.94
CA PRO A 398 3.60 26.88 9.37
C PRO A 398 2.29 27.10 8.59
N ALA A 399 1.51 28.11 8.96
CA ALA A 399 0.16 28.37 8.40
C ALA A 399 0.12 28.50 6.86
N ASN A 400 1.24 28.85 6.23
CA ASN A 400 1.39 29.00 4.79
C ASN A 400 2.38 27.98 4.18
N TYR A 401 2.59 26.81 4.80
CA TYR A 401 3.58 25.80 4.39
C TYR A 401 3.51 25.51 2.89
N PHE A 402 2.33 25.15 2.38
CA PHE A 402 2.16 24.81 0.96
C PHE A 402 2.39 25.99 0.03
N ALA A 403 2.01 27.20 0.43
CA ALA A 403 2.28 28.40 -0.37
C ALA A 403 3.78 28.67 -0.50
N LEU A 404 4.55 28.43 0.58
CA LEU A 404 6.00 28.63 0.60
C LEU A 404 6.77 27.65 -0.30
N ILE A 405 6.26 26.42 -0.48
CA ILE A 405 6.93 25.42 -1.33
C ILE A 405 6.38 25.36 -2.75
N ARG A 406 5.26 26.04 -3.03
CA ARG A 406 4.49 25.87 -4.27
C ARG A 406 5.33 26.08 -5.52
N SER A 407 6.16 27.13 -5.58
CA SER A 407 7.03 27.39 -6.73
C SER A 407 7.96 26.21 -7.01
N ALA A 408 8.68 25.73 -5.99
CA ALA A 408 9.54 24.55 -6.12
C ALA A 408 8.76 23.28 -6.52
N LEU A 409 7.50 23.17 -6.06
CA LEU A 409 6.62 22.05 -6.39
C LEU A 409 6.07 22.11 -7.82
N VAL A 410 5.84 23.27 -8.43
CA VAL A 410 5.22 23.38 -9.77
C VAL A 410 6.18 23.79 -10.90
N ASP A 411 7.33 24.40 -10.61
CA ASP A 411 8.22 24.95 -11.63
C ASP A 411 8.85 23.86 -12.52
N ASN A 412 8.41 23.78 -13.78
CA ASN A 412 9.00 22.92 -14.81
C ASN A 412 10.11 23.65 -15.59
N ILE A 413 11.17 22.91 -15.98
CA ILE A 413 12.38 23.41 -16.68
C ILE A 413 12.08 23.98 -18.09
N GLN A 414 10.84 23.97 -18.57
CA GLN A 414 10.50 24.52 -19.89
C GLN A 414 10.69 26.04 -20.02
N SER A 415 10.99 26.76 -18.95
CA SER A 415 11.43 28.17 -18.99
C SER A 415 12.94 28.34 -19.28
N ALA A 416 13.75 27.30 -19.19
CA ALA A 416 15.19 27.36 -19.50
C ALA A 416 15.53 26.96 -20.95
N SER A 417 14.62 26.29 -21.67
CA SER A 417 14.81 25.89 -23.07
C SER A 417 14.21 26.89 -24.08
N ARG A 418 13.55 27.97 -23.62
CA ARG A 418 13.09 29.08 -24.49
C ARG A 418 14.08 30.26 -24.56
N LEU A 419 15.29 30.08 -24.03
CA LEU A 419 16.34 31.11 -23.99
C LEU A 419 17.72 30.59 -24.48
N ARG A 420 17.73 29.57 -25.35
CA ARG A 420 18.93 29.20 -26.13
C ARG A 420 18.62 29.10 -27.60
#